data_AF-A0A147HTF8-F1
#
_entry.id   AF-A0A147HTF8-F1
#
_cell.length_a   1.000
_cell.length_b   1.000
_cell.length_c   1.000
_cell.angle_alpha   90.00
_cell.angle_beta   90.00
_cell.angle_gamma   90.00
#
_symmetry.space_group_name_H-M   'P 1'
#
loop_
_entity.id
_entity.type
_entity.pdbx_description
1 polymer ?
#
loop_
_entity_poly.entity_id
_entity_poly.type
_entity_poly.pdbx_seq_one_letter_code
_entity_poly.pdbx_strand_id
1 'polypeptide(L)'
;MLESGRITDFRLDDRCKTSILTATGSTTVDWTKVQNILSRTIAGRRTFTIEQDGQPIKLSIPEKGDTPKGNAAEQLESGFNVLAADCQS
;
A
#
# COMPACT_ATOMS: atom_id res chain seq x y z
N MET A 1 -14.70 8.13 10.55
CA MET A 1 -13.27 7.75 10.50
C MET A 1 -13.15 6.78 9.34
N LEU A 2 -12.44 7.13 8.25
CA LEU A 2 -12.22 6.16 7.15
C LEU A 2 -11.19 5.14 7.65
N GLU A 3 -11.69 3.96 8.06
CA GLU A 3 -10.90 2.81 8.49
C GLU A 3 -9.86 2.45 7.42
N SER A 4 -8.58 2.33 7.79
CA SER A 4 -7.55 1.84 6.87
C SER A 4 -7.67 0.33 6.72
N GLY A 5 -8.03 -0.13 5.51
CA GLY A 5 -8.22 -1.55 5.23
C GLY A 5 -6.93 -2.34 5.46
N ARG A 6 -6.98 -3.36 6.33
CA ARG A 6 -5.84 -4.26 6.56
C ARG A 6 -5.59 -5.05 5.29
N ILE A 7 -4.41 -4.93 4.73
CA ILE A 7 -4.00 -5.69 3.56
C ILE A 7 -4.01 -7.19 3.88
N THR A 8 -4.62 -7.97 2.99
CA THR A 8 -4.68 -9.44 3.09
C THR A 8 -4.05 -10.13 1.89
N ASP A 9 -4.02 -9.50 0.72
CA ASP A 9 -3.41 -10.05 -0.49
C ASP A 9 -3.04 -8.95 -1.50
N PHE A 10 -2.18 -9.27 -2.46
CA PHE A 10 -1.79 -8.41 -3.57
C PHE A 10 -1.77 -9.19 -4.88
N ARG A 11 -2.18 -8.53 -5.96
CA ARG A 11 -2.04 -9.03 -7.31
C ARG A 11 -1.48 -7.94 -8.21
N LEU A 12 -0.40 -8.25 -8.94
CA LEU A 12 0.04 -7.45 -10.07
C LEU A 12 -0.92 -7.71 -11.23
N ASP A 13 -1.70 -6.71 -11.62
CA ASP A 13 -2.62 -6.80 -12.74
C ASP A 13 -1.90 -6.54 -14.06
N ASP A 14 -0.98 -5.58 -14.05
CA ASP A 14 0.00 -5.31 -15.12
C ASP A 14 1.28 -4.71 -14.49
N ARG A 15 2.20 -4.19 -15.33
CA ARG A 15 3.47 -3.60 -14.85
C ARG A 15 3.25 -2.42 -13.88
N CYS A 16 2.21 -1.64 -14.08
CA CYS A 16 1.94 -0.38 -13.38
C CYS A 16 0.58 -0.36 -12.66
N LYS A 17 -0.07 -1.51 -12.52
CA LYS A 17 -1.31 -1.66 -11.77
C LYS A 17 -1.24 -2.82 -10.80
N THR A 18 -1.60 -2.53 -9.55
CA THR A 18 -1.68 -3.52 -8.47
C THR A 18 -3.06 -3.50 -7.85
N SER A 19 -3.74 -4.64 -7.86
CA SER A 19 -4.91 -4.86 -7.02
C SER A 19 -4.47 -5.26 -5.62
N ILE A 20 -4.98 -4.53 -4.63
CA ILE A 20 -4.71 -4.72 -3.21
C ILE A 20 -6.01 -5.16 -2.55
N LEU A 21 -6.04 -6.39 -2.05
CA LEU A 21 -7.15 -6.88 -1.28
C LEU A 21 -6.94 -6.50 0.18
N THR A 22 -7.97 -5.88 0.77
CA THR A 22 -8.02 -5.56 2.18
C THR A 22 -9.19 -6.30 2.85
N ALA A 23 -9.16 -6.38 4.18
CA ALA A 23 -10.26 -6.93 4.98
C ALA A 23 -11.60 -6.23 4.75
N THR A 24 -11.61 -5.00 4.20
CA THR A 24 -12.79 -4.19 3.93
C THR A 24 -13.20 -4.15 2.46
N GLY A 25 -12.43 -4.77 1.56
CA GLY A 25 -12.68 -4.74 0.12
C GLY A 25 -11.39 -4.68 -0.71
N SER A 26 -11.53 -4.68 -2.04
CA SER A 26 -10.41 -4.54 -2.97
C SER A 26 -10.26 -3.10 -3.44
N THR A 27 -9.02 -2.65 -3.63
CA THR A 27 -8.69 -1.38 -4.30
C THR A 27 -7.62 -1.64 -5.35
N THR A 28 -7.59 -0.83 -6.41
CA THR A 28 -6.56 -0.93 -7.44
C THR A 28 -5.74 0.34 -7.43
N VAL A 29 -4.43 0.18 -7.30
CA VAL A 29 -3.45 1.25 -7.41
C VAL A 29 -2.91 1.28 -8.83
N ASP A 30 -3.07 2.42 -9.50
CA ASP A 30 -2.45 2.75 -10.77
C ASP A 30 -1.21 3.62 -10.50
N TRP A 31 -0.04 2.99 -10.54
CA TRP A 31 1.24 3.59 -10.18
C TRP A 31 1.64 4.75 -11.10
N THR A 32 1.10 4.81 -12.32
CA THR A 32 1.31 5.95 -13.23
C THR A 32 0.70 7.25 -12.68
N LYS A 33 -0.25 7.14 -11.75
CA LYS A 33 -1.03 8.26 -11.23
C LYS A 33 -0.77 8.55 -9.75
N VAL A 34 0.17 7.84 -9.14
CA VAL A 34 0.52 7.98 -7.71
C VAL A 34 1.39 9.22 -7.50
N GLN A 35 0.84 10.27 -6.92
CA GLN A 35 1.55 11.53 -6.71
C GLN A 35 2.44 11.50 -5.46
N ASN A 36 2.02 10.75 -4.44
CA ASN A 36 2.70 10.72 -3.15
C ASN A 36 2.40 9.43 -2.40
N ILE A 37 3.35 8.97 -1.58
CA ILE A 37 3.21 7.84 -0.69
C ILE A 37 3.68 8.28 0.70
N LEU A 38 2.74 8.33 1.65
CA LEU A 38 3.02 8.72 3.03
C LEU A 38 2.85 7.52 3.96
N SER A 39 3.85 7.26 4.80
CA SER A 39 3.82 6.20 5.80
C SER A 39 3.77 6.76 7.22
N ARG A 40 2.90 6.21 8.08
CA ARG A 40 2.76 6.63 9.48
C ARG A 40 2.48 5.42 10.37
N THR A 41 2.90 5.47 11.63
CA THR A 41 2.51 4.48 12.64
C THR A 41 1.35 5.03 13.46
N ILE A 42 0.22 4.33 13.48
CA ILE A 42 -0.99 4.71 14.23
C ILE A 42 -1.41 3.51 15.08
N ALA A 43 -1.48 3.69 16.41
CA ALA A 43 -1.85 2.63 17.35
C ALA A 43 -1.06 1.31 17.17
N GLY A 44 0.26 1.41 16.90
CA GLY A 44 1.12 0.24 16.66
C GLY A 44 0.82 -0.49 15.35
N ARG A 45 0.35 0.24 14.32
CA ARG A 45 0.16 -0.29 12.97
C ARG A 45 0.74 0.69 11.96
N ARG A 46 1.56 0.19 11.03
CA ARG A 46 1.99 1.00 9.89
C ARG A 46 0.81 1.17 8.93
N THR A 47 0.52 2.42 8.61
CA THR A 47 -0.50 2.83 7.66
C THR A 47 0.18 3.57 6.51
N PHE A 48 -0.17 3.19 5.28
CA PHE A 48 0.21 3.85 4.05
C PHE A 48 -0.96 4.68 3.54
N THR A 49 -0.66 5.89 3.09
CA THR A 49 -1.58 6.70 2.30
C THR A 49 -0.95 6.89 0.93
N ILE A 50 -1.55 6.28 -0.08
CA ILE A 50 -1.17 6.41 -1.48
C ILE A 50 -2.10 7.44 -2.10
N GLU A 51 -1.58 8.57 -2.54
CA GLU A 51 -2.35 9.61 -3.22
C GLU A 51 -2.36 9.34 -4.72
N GLN A 52 -3.52 8.99 -5.27
CA GLN A 52 -3.70 8.69 -6.68
C GLN A 52 -4.81 9.54 -7.25
N ASP A 53 -4.56 10.30 -8.32
CA ASP A 53 -5.55 11.23 -8.91
C ASP A 53 -6.20 12.18 -7.87
N GLY A 54 -5.43 12.59 -6.86
CA GLY A 54 -5.93 13.42 -5.75
C GLY A 54 -6.85 12.69 -4.75
N GLN A 55 -7.02 11.37 -4.88
CA GLN A 55 -7.80 10.53 -3.97
C GLN A 55 -6.87 9.68 -3.08
N PRO A 56 -7.02 9.72 -1.75
CA PRO A 56 -6.18 8.95 -0.84
C PRO A 56 -6.66 7.50 -0.70
N ILE A 57 -5.79 6.54 -1.03
CA ILE A 57 -5.96 5.12 -0.71
C ILE A 57 -5.22 4.83 0.60
N LYS A 58 -5.97 4.41 1.64
CA LYS A 58 -5.40 4.12 2.96
C LYS A 58 -5.31 2.62 3.19
N LEU A 59 -4.09 2.14 3.41
CA LEU A 59 -3.79 0.72 3.63
C LEU A 59 -3.12 0.54 4.98
N SER A 60 -3.50 -0.48 5.74
CA SER A 60 -2.80 -0.84 6.97
C SER A 60 -2.09 -2.19 6.83
N ILE A 61 -0.88 -2.26 7.38
CA ILE A 61 -0.12 -3.51 7.45
C ILE A 61 -0.21 -4.02 8.89
N PRO A 62 -0.55 -5.30 9.10
CA PRO A 62 -0.47 -5.90 10.43
C PRO A 62 0.99 -5.96 10.90
N GLU A 63 1.31 -5.34 12.04
CA GLU A 63 2.65 -5.42 12.67
C GLU A 63 2.94 -6.79 13.31
N LYS A 64 1.91 -7.57 13.66
CA LYS A 64 2.05 -8.82 14.43
C LYS A 64 1.12 -9.90 13.93
N GLY A 65 1.72 -10.99 13.44
CA GLY A 65 1.06 -12.22 13.04
C GLY A 65 1.95 -13.00 12.08
N ASP A 66 2.71 -13.95 12.60
CA ASP A 66 3.36 -15.05 11.88
C ASP A 66 4.26 -14.75 10.67
N THR A 67 4.71 -13.52 10.40
CA THR A 67 5.72 -13.28 9.35
C THR A 67 7.11 -13.71 9.85
N PRO A 68 7.71 -14.81 9.37
CA PRO A 68 9.01 -15.27 9.84
C PRO A 68 10.18 -14.51 9.19
N LYS A 69 9.91 -13.39 8.50
CA LYS A 69 10.88 -12.70 7.64
C LYS A 69 10.64 -11.17 7.60
N GLY A 70 11.36 -10.44 8.45
CA GLY A 70 11.64 -9.01 8.26
C GLY A 70 10.50 -8.00 8.49
N ASN A 71 10.85 -6.71 8.42
CA ASN A 71 9.92 -5.60 8.53
C ASN A 71 9.10 -5.46 7.23
N ALA A 72 8.01 -6.23 7.13
CA ALA A 72 7.12 -6.25 5.96
C ALA A 72 6.63 -4.85 5.56
N ALA A 73 6.52 -3.93 6.53
CA ALA A 73 6.14 -2.56 6.25
C ALA A 73 7.23 -1.78 5.51
N GLU A 74 8.49 -1.94 5.87
CA GLU A 74 9.62 -1.32 5.13
C GLU A 74 9.75 -1.90 3.72
N GLN A 75 9.53 -3.20 3.55
CA GLN A 75 9.59 -3.83 2.23
C GLN A 75 8.48 -3.32 1.30
N LEU A 76 7.26 -3.19 1.82
CA LEU A 76 6.14 -2.63 1.07
C LEU A 76 6.35 -1.15 0.77
N GLU A 77 6.86 -0.38 1.73
CA GLU A 77 7.24 1.03 1.52
C GLU A 77 8.25 1.18 0.38
N SER A 78 9.33 0.39 0.42
CA SER A 78 10.36 0.40 -0.62
C SER A 78 9.79 -0.02 -1.98
N GLY A 79 9.00 -1.11 -2.03
CA GLY A 79 8.39 -1.59 -3.27
C GLY A 79 7.43 -0.58 -3.91
N PHE A 80 6.59 0.07 -3.10
CA PHE A 80 5.67 1.10 -3.60
C PHE A 80 6.40 2.31 -4.17
N ASN A 81 7.48 2.76 -3.52
CA ASN A 81 8.30 3.85 -4.03
C ASN A 81 8.99 3.50 -5.36
N VAL A 82 9.49 2.28 -5.50
CA VAL A 82 10.08 1.79 -6.77
C VAL A 82 9.02 1.77 -7.88
N LEU A 83 7.84 1.21 -7.61
CA LEU A 83 6.75 1.14 -8.59
C LEU A 83 6.27 2.53 -9.03
N ALA A 84 6.12 3.46 -8.09
CA ALA A 84 5.75 4.84 -8.43
C ALA A 84 6.82 5.51 -9.30
N ALA A 85 8.11 5.37 -8.97
CA ALA A 85 9.19 5.95 -9.77
C ALA A 85 9.29 5.33 -11.19
N ASP A 86 9.19 4.01 -11.28
CA ASP A 86 9.35 3.27 -12.55
C ASP A 86 8.17 3.45 -13.52
N CYS A 87 6.98 3.75 -13.00
CA CYS A 87 5.76 3.89 -13.81
C CYS A 87 5.45 5.35 -14.18
N GLN A 88 6.19 6.30 -13.61
CA GLN A 88 6.09 7.73 -13.92
C GLN A 88 7.22 8.27 -14.81
N SER A 89 8.22 7.43 -15.11
CA SER A 89 9.38 7.75 -15.93
C SER A 89 9.16 7.59 -17.44
#